data_AF-A0A831ZFD7-F1
#
_entry.id   AF-A0A831ZFD7-F1
#
_cell.length_a   1.000
_cell.length_b   1.000
_cell.length_c   1.000
_cell.angle_alpha   90.00
_cell.angle_beta   90.00
_cell.angle_gamma   90.00
#
_symmetry.space_group_name_H-M   'P 1'
#
loop_
_entity.id
_entity.type
_entity.pdbx_description
1 polymer ?
#
loop_
_entity_poly.entity_id
_entity_poly.type
_entity_poly.pdbx_seq_one_letter_code
_entity_poly.pdbx_strand_id
1 'polypeptide(L)'
;MRSKALWVLVTVLFIQISFIAWTMINDSLEGREDQLLFTLDRTQINEIIIEKNNQPPLKIKRSENHWILPEINNAKAKTSQVELFLSRLLSIKSSWPVAQTKSSVNQFKVGDNQYLAKIELGLNTQQKVELLLGLSPGAKSTYARIEGQRNIYLIPFNILDLSVRADDWREISH
;
A
#
# COMPACT_ATOMS: atom_id res chain seq x y z
N MET A 1 -25.07 14.28 51.74
CA MET A 1 -25.10 14.52 50.27
C MET A 1 -23.91 13.91 49.49
N ARG A 2 -22.78 13.52 50.12
CA ARG A 2 -21.59 12.97 49.43
C ARG A 2 -21.71 11.53 48.92
N SER A 3 -22.48 10.66 49.57
CA SER A 3 -22.64 9.24 49.18
C SER A 3 -23.44 9.03 47.89
N LYS A 4 -24.45 9.87 47.63
CA LYS A 4 -25.27 9.78 46.41
C LYS A 4 -24.48 10.17 45.15
N ALA A 5 -23.61 11.17 45.24
CA ALA A 5 -22.73 11.58 44.14
C ALA A 5 -21.66 10.53 43.83
N LEU A 6 -21.12 9.87 44.86
CA LEU A 6 -20.17 8.77 44.69
C LEU A 6 -20.80 7.57 43.97
N TRP A 7 -22.07 7.26 44.28
CA TRP A 7 -22.77 6.15 43.64
C TRP A 7 -23.07 6.42 42.16
N VAL A 8 -23.47 7.65 41.83
CA VAL A 8 -23.70 8.08 40.43
C VAL A 8 -22.41 7.98 39.60
N LEU A 9 -21.27 8.40 40.16
CA LEU A 9 -19.97 8.30 39.48
C LEU A 9 -19.57 6.85 39.21
N VAL A 10 -19.80 5.94 40.16
CA VAL A 10 -19.50 4.51 39.99
C VAL A 10 -20.39 3.89 38.91
N THR A 11 -21.69 4.19 38.89
CA THR A 11 -22.59 3.68 37.87
C THR A 11 -22.20 4.15 36.47
N VAL A 12 -21.84 5.43 36.31
CA VAL A 12 -21.37 5.99 35.03
C VAL A 12 -20.06 5.34 34.60
N LEU A 13 -19.12 5.10 35.52
CA LEU A 13 -17.84 4.46 35.22
C LEU A 13 -18.04 3.04 34.68
N PHE A 14 -18.94 2.26 35.28
CA PHE A 14 -19.27 0.91 34.78
C PHE A 14 -19.93 0.93 33.40
N ILE A 15 -20.77 1.93 33.12
CA ILE A 15 -21.39 2.11 31.79
C ILE A 15 -20.30 2.44 30.75
N GLN A 16 -19.35 3.32 31.08
CA GLN A 16 -18.25 3.66 30.17
C GLN A 16 -17.33 2.46 29.90
N ILE A 17 -16.98 1.70 30.93
CA ILE A 17 -16.17 0.48 30.77
C ILE A 17 -16.93 -0.56 29.94
N SER A 18 -18.23 -0.71 30.15
CA SER A 18 -19.07 -1.63 29.37
C SER A 18 -19.17 -1.21 27.90
N PHE A 19 -19.26 0.09 27.63
CA PHE A 19 -19.31 0.62 26.26
C PHE A 19 -17.97 0.39 25.52
N ILE A 20 -16.83 0.62 26.19
CA ILE A 20 -15.49 0.37 25.64
C ILE A 20 -15.25 -1.14 25.43
N ALA A 21 -15.68 -1.98 26.38
CA ALA A 21 -15.58 -3.43 26.25
C ALA A 21 -16.45 -3.96 25.11
N TRP A 22 -17.65 -3.40 24.93
CA TRP A 22 -18.51 -3.72 23.79
C TRP A 22 -17.83 -3.34 22.48
N THR A 23 -17.30 -2.12 22.33
CA THR A 23 -16.66 -1.72 21.08
C THR A 23 -15.45 -2.60 20.72
N MET A 24 -14.66 -3.03 21.71
CA MET A 24 -13.54 -3.96 21.44
C MET A 24 -13.98 -5.38 21.07
N ILE A 25 -15.12 -5.86 21.60
CA ILE A 25 -15.65 -7.20 21.28
C ILE A 25 -16.37 -7.20 19.92
N ASN A 26 -17.02 -6.09 19.54
CA ASN A 26 -17.69 -5.99 18.25
C ASN A 26 -16.69 -5.86 17.09
N ASP A 27 -15.58 -5.13 17.27
CA ASP A 27 -14.50 -5.03 16.27
C ASP A 27 -13.79 -6.38 16.00
N SER A 28 -13.97 -7.39 16.87
CA SER A 28 -13.27 -8.66 16.79
C SER A 28 -14.10 -9.83 16.23
N LEU A 29 -15.38 -9.62 15.90
CA LEU A 29 -16.31 -10.69 15.53
C LEU A 29 -17.01 -10.55 14.16
N GLU A 30 -16.75 -9.48 13.41
CA GLU A 30 -17.11 -9.46 11.99
C GLU A 30 -16.15 -10.38 11.20
N GLY A 31 -16.73 -11.28 10.40
CA GLY A 31 -16.01 -12.27 9.61
C GLY A 31 -14.82 -11.66 8.88
N ARG A 32 -13.66 -12.28 9.06
CA ARG A 32 -12.35 -11.82 8.55
C ARG A 32 -12.30 -11.93 7.03
N GLU A 33 -12.88 -10.97 6.35
CA GLU A 33 -12.80 -10.89 4.90
C GLU A 33 -11.48 -10.24 4.50
N ASP A 34 -10.75 -10.94 3.64
CA ASP A 34 -9.57 -10.43 2.95
C ASP A 34 -9.95 -9.20 2.11
N GLN A 35 -9.66 -8.00 2.61
CA GLN A 35 -9.90 -6.76 1.88
C GLN A 35 -8.75 -6.48 0.90
N LEU A 36 -9.07 -5.88 -0.25
CA LEU A 36 -8.05 -5.39 -1.17
C LEU A 36 -7.22 -4.30 -0.48
N LEU A 37 -5.90 -4.37 -0.65
CA LEU A 37 -4.99 -3.36 -0.14
C LEU A 37 -5.22 -2.01 -0.83
N PHE A 38 -5.66 -2.05 -2.10
CA PHE A 38 -6.01 -0.88 -2.90
C PHE A 38 -7.48 -0.94 -3.30
N THR A 39 -8.20 0.16 -3.07
CA THR A 39 -9.56 0.37 -3.59
C THR A 39 -9.56 1.19 -4.88
N LEU A 40 -8.51 1.03 -5.68
CA LEU A 40 -8.28 1.82 -6.90
C LEU A 40 -8.79 1.07 -8.13
N ASP A 41 -9.43 1.79 -9.04
CA ASP A 41 -9.75 1.25 -10.36
C ASP A 41 -8.52 1.40 -11.27
N ARG A 42 -8.08 0.27 -11.85
CA ARG A 42 -6.97 0.22 -12.81
C ARG A 42 -7.15 1.19 -13.98
N THR A 43 -8.39 1.42 -14.41
CA THR A 43 -8.68 2.31 -15.55
C THR A 43 -8.35 3.77 -15.25
N GLN A 44 -8.30 4.14 -13.98
CA GLN A 44 -7.96 5.50 -13.54
C GLN A 44 -6.46 5.75 -13.50
N ILE A 45 -5.62 4.71 -13.55
CA ILE A 45 -4.17 4.82 -13.48
C ILE A 45 -3.62 5.28 -14.84
N ASN A 46 -2.85 6.36 -14.82
CA ASN A 46 -2.22 6.96 -16.00
C ASN A 46 -0.70 7.12 -15.87
N GLU A 47 -0.14 6.97 -14.68
CA GLU A 47 1.29 7.06 -14.43
C GLU A 47 1.70 6.03 -13.39
N ILE A 48 2.86 5.40 -13.62
CA ILE A 48 3.50 4.49 -12.68
C ILE A 48 4.94 4.95 -12.54
N ILE A 49 5.35 5.25 -11.31
CA ILE A 49 6.74 5.56 -10.99
C ILE A 49 7.25 4.48 -10.05
N ILE A 50 8.36 3.86 -10.42
CA ILE A 50 8.99 2.80 -9.64
C ILE A 50 10.36 3.29 -9.22
N GLU A 51 10.56 3.39 -7.91
CA GLU A 51 11.81 3.81 -7.30
C GLU A 51 12.41 2.64 -6.52
N LYS A 52 13.71 2.45 -6.66
CA LYS A 52 14.51 1.52 -5.85
C LYS A 52 15.72 2.26 -5.31
N ASN A 53 16.13 1.92 -4.09
CA ASN A 53 17.34 2.49 -3.52
C ASN A 53 18.54 2.28 -4.46
N ASN A 54 19.30 3.35 -4.67
CA ASN A 54 20.53 3.39 -5.49
C ASN A 54 20.33 3.14 -6.99
N GLN A 55 19.11 3.28 -7.52
CA GLN A 55 18.83 3.16 -8.96
C GLN A 55 17.98 4.35 -9.43
N PRO A 56 18.13 4.80 -10.70
CA PRO A 56 17.25 5.82 -11.24
C PRO A 56 15.78 5.34 -11.21
N PRO A 57 14.82 6.24 -10.92
CA PRO A 57 13.41 5.92 -10.99
C PRO A 57 13.02 5.54 -12.40
N LEU A 58 12.16 4.54 -12.54
CA LEU A 58 11.48 4.22 -13.78
C LEU A 58 10.13 4.93 -13.83
N LYS A 59 9.86 5.64 -14.92
CA LYS A 59 8.55 6.25 -15.21
C LYS A 59 7.88 5.56 -16.39
N ILE A 60 6.63 5.17 -16.20
CA ILE A 60 5.76 4.63 -17.24
C ILE A 60 4.51 5.51 -17.28
N LYS A 61 4.18 6.06 -18.45
CA LYS A 61 3.01 6.92 -18.64
C LYS A 61 2.04 6.31 -19.62
N ARG A 62 0.75 6.52 -19.39
CA ARG A 62 -0.31 6.16 -20.33
C ARG A 62 -0.45 7.26 -21.36
N SER A 63 -0.40 6.88 -22.63
CA SER A 63 -0.62 7.76 -23.78
C SER A 63 -1.70 7.13 -24.66
N GLU A 64 -2.88 7.74 -24.67
CA GLU A 64 -4.06 7.20 -25.35
C GLU A 64 -4.33 5.73 -24.96
N ASN A 65 -4.09 4.79 -25.89
CA ASN A 65 -4.34 3.36 -25.71
C ASN A 65 -3.08 2.52 -25.44
N HIS A 66 -1.92 3.14 -25.22
CA HIS A 66 -0.67 2.41 -24.96
C HIS A 66 0.10 3.03 -23.80
N TRP A 67 1.03 2.26 -23.25
CA TRP A 67 1.98 2.74 -22.25
C TRP A 67 3.28 3.17 -22.95
N ILE A 68 3.88 4.26 -22.48
CA ILE A 68 5.13 4.83 -22.98
C ILE A 68 6.17 4.94 -21.87
N LEU A 69 7.44 4.94 -22.27
CA LEU A 69 8.61 5.09 -21.41
C LEU A 69 9.28 6.44 -21.73
N PRO A 70 9.03 7.50 -20.95
CA PRO A 70 9.60 8.81 -21.20
C PRO A 70 11.14 8.82 -21.19
N GLU A 71 11.77 7.90 -20.45
CA GLU A 71 13.22 7.76 -20.35
C GLU A 71 13.90 7.29 -21.64
N ILE A 72 13.15 6.66 -22.56
CA ILE A 72 13.67 6.17 -23.83
C ILE A 72 12.88 6.81 -24.97
N ASN A 73 12.89 8.14 -25.07
CA ASN A 73 12.25 8.91 -26.15
C ASN A 73 10.76 8.53 -26.37
N ASN A 74 10.00 8.34 -25.28
CA ASN A 74 8.60 7.90 -25.32
C ASN A 74 8.40 6.56 -26.07
N ALA A 75 9.37 5.66 -26.02
CA ALA A 75 9.24 4.32 -26.58
C ALA A 75 8.02 3.60 -26.00
N LYS A 76 7.38 2.76 -26.81
CA LYS A 76 6.24 1.95 -26.37
C LYS A 76 6.69 0.94 -25.31
N ALA A 77 5.95 0.86 -24.22
CA ALA A 77 6.06 -0.22 -23.25
C ALA A 77 5.17 -1.39 -23.66
N LYS A 78 5.55 -2.61 -23.25
CA LYS A 78 4.73 -3.82 -23.40
C LYS A 78 3.46 -3.66 -22.55
N THR A 79 2.38 -3.25 -23.20
CA THR A 79 1.11 -2.97 -22.52
C THR A 79 0.63 -4.17 -21.70
N SER A 80 0.74 -5.40 -22.24
CA SER A 80 0.39 -6.63 -21.51
C SER A 80 1.17 -6.82 -20.20
N GLN A 81 2.46 -6.47 -20.18
CA GLN A 81 3.31 -6.56 -18.99
C GLN A 81 2.95 -5.51 -17.93
N VAL A 82 2.67 -4.27 -18.36
CA VAL A 82 2.21 -3.19 -17.48
C VAL A 82 0.85 -3.54 -16.86
N GLU A 83 -0.10 -3.99 -17.68
CA GLU A 83 -1.43 -4.38 -17.22
C GLU A 83 -1.40 -5.59 -16.27
N LEU A 84 -0.53 -6.57 -16.53
CA LEU A 84 -0.34 -7.71 -15.64
C LEU A 84 0.30 -7.29 -14.30
N PHE A 85 1.25 -6.34 -14.33
CA PHE A 85 1.83 -5.77 -13.12
C PHE A 85 0.77 -5.05 -12.27
N LEU A 86 0.00 -4.14 -12.88
CA LEU A 86 -1.08 -3.42 -12.20
C LEU A 86 -2.14 -4.38 -11.66
N SER A 87 -2.53 -5.38 -12.46
CA SER A 87 -3.50 -6.39 -12.02
C SER A 87 -3.01 -7.15 -10.79
N ARG A 88 -1.75 -7.58 -10.77
CA ARG A 88 -1.18 -8.25 -9.60
C ARG A 88 -1.15 -7.34 -8.39
N LEU A 89 -0.68 -6.10 -8.55
CA LEU A 89 -0.57 -5.11 -7.47
C LEU A 89 -1.92 -4.77 -6.84
N LEU A 90 -2.95 -4.50 -7.67
CA LEU A 90 -4.29 -4.16 -7.23
C LEU A 90 -5.06 -5.36 -6.67
N SER A 91 -4.74 -6.58 -7.10
CA SER A 91 -5.33 -7.82 -6.57
C SER A 91 -4.78 -8.24 -5.22
N ILE A 92 -3.76 -7.55 -4.70
CA ILE A 92 -3.18 -7.85 -3.39
C ILE A 92 -4.27 -7.67 -2.34
N LYS A 93 -4.60 -8.77 -1.68
CA LYS A 93 -5.46 -8.78 -0.52
C LYS A 93 -4.61 -8.79 0.74
N SER A 94 -5.05 -8.06 1.75
CA SER A 94 -4.41 -8.06 3.06
C SER A 94 -5.46 -8.05 4.15
N SER A 95 -5.48 -9.09 4.97
CA SER A 95 -6.46 -9.28 6.04
C SER A 95 -6.24 -8.35 7.24
N TRP A 96 -4.99 -8.08 7.63
CA TRP A 96 -4.71 -7.26 8.82
C TRP A 96 -3.34 -6.56 8.78
N PRO A 97 -3.22 -5.33 9.33
CA PRO A 97 -1.93 -4.70 9.54
C PRO A 97 -1.09 -5.45 10.58
N VAL A 98 0.13 -5.83 10.20
CA VAL A 98 1.11 -6.45 11.10
C VAL A 98 1.65 -5.47 12.14
N ALA A 99 1.62 -4.17 11.85
CA ALA A 99 2.02 -3.11 12.78
C ALA A 99 1.47 -1.74 12.36
N GLN A 100 1.49 -0.77 13.28
CA GLN A 100 1.05 0.61 13.01
C GLN A 100 1.90 1.70 13.71
N THR A 101 2.97 1.31 14.41
CA THR A 101 3.76 2.23 15.24
C THR A 101 4.91 2.88 14.46
N LYS A 102 5.33 4.08 14.87
CA LYS A 102 6.51 4.75 14.29
C LYS A 102 7.79 3.91 14.40
N SER A 103 7.95 3.15 15.49
CA SER A 103 9.11 2.26 15.65
C SER A 103 9.11 1.16 14.59
N SER A 104 7.94 0.56 14.33
CA SER A 104 7.76 -0.46 13.29
C SER A 104 8.03 0.09 11.89
N VAL A 105 7.64 1.33 11.59
CA VAL A 105 7.93 1.99 10.30
C VAL A 105 9.44 2.01 10.02
N ASN A 106 10.25 2.35 11.02
CA ASN A 106 11.71 2.38 10.89
C ASN A 106 12.30 0.96 10.81
N GLN A 107 11.85 0.05 11.68
CA GLN A 107 12.34 -1.34 11.71
C GLN A 107 12.09 -2.06 10.38
N PHE A 108 10.90 -1.88 9.80
CA PHE A 108 10.55 -2.52 8.54
C PHE A 108 11.00 -1.73 7.31
N LYS A 109 11.59 -0.55 7.47
CA LYS A 109 11.99 0.34 6.36
C LYS A 109 10.80 0.60 5.42
N VAL A 110 9.70 1.11 5.97
CA VAL A 110 8.53 1.55 5.19
C VAL A 110 8.19 3.02 5.48
N GLY A 111 9.20 3.80 5.88
CA GLY A 111 9.06 5.23 6.16
C GLY A 111 9.20 6.07 4.90
N ASP A 112 8.70 7.30 4.93
CA ASP A 112 8.67 8.19 3.76
C ASP A 112 10.08 8.48 3.21
N ASN A 113 11.09 8.46 4.08
CA ASN A 113 12.51 8.64 3.73
C ASN A 113 13.35 7.37 3.92
N GLN A 114 12.74 6.26 4.33
CA GLN A 114 13.42 5.01 4.65
C GLN A 114 12.59 3.85 4.11
N TYR A 115 12.76 3.57 2.82
CA TYR A 115 12.16 2.44 2.12
C TYR A 115 13.23 1.67 1.32
N LEU A 116 12.90 0.49 0.80
CA LEU A 116 13.76 -0.24 -0.15
C LEU A 116 13.33 -0.01 -1.60
N ALA A 117 12.02 0.04 -1.81
CA ALA A 117 11.40 0.43 -3.08
C ALA A 117 10.13 1.22 -2.81
N LYS A 118 9.75 2.07 -3.76
CA LYS A 118 8.49 2.82 -3.73
C LYS A 118 7.81 2.69 -5.09
N ILE A 119 6.50 2.44 -5.07
CA ILE A 119 5.67 2.42 -6.27
C ILE A 119 4.66 3.55 -6.11
N GLU A 120 4.69 4.52 -7.00
CA GLU A 120 3.73 5.61 -7.06
C GLU A 120 2.81 5.39 -8.26
N LEU A 121 1.50 5.44 -8.00
CA LEU A 121 0.45 5.32 -9.01
C LEU A 121 -0.24 6.67 -9.15
N GLY A 122 -0.05 7.32 -10.29
CA GLY A 122 -0.76 8.54 -10.67
C GLY A 122 -2.12 8.22 -11.28
N LEU A 123 -3.13 8.99 -10.88
CA LEU A 123 -4.52 8.86 -11.33
C LEU A 123 -4.91 10.00 -12.28
N ASN A 124 -5.96 9.76 -13.08
CA ASN A 124 -6.56 10.77 -13.96
C ASN A 124 -7.06 12.02 -13.22
N THR A 125 -7.36 11.90 -11.93
CA THR A 125 -7.83 12.99 -11.06
C THR A 125 -6.71 13.85 -10.47
N GLN A 126 -5.47 13.72 -10.96
CA GLN A 126 -4.24 14.32 -10.38
C GLN A 126 -3.91 13.84 -8.96
N GLN A 127 -4.67 12.87 -8.44
CA GLN A 127 -4.33 12.18 -7.20
C GLN A 127 -3.23 11.15 -7.45
N LYS A 128 -2.48 10.83 -6.40
CA LYS A 128 -1.48 9.77 -6.43
C LYS A 128 -1.61 8.89 -5.19
N VAL A 129 -1.23 7.62 -5.35
CA VAL A 129 -1.12 6.66 -4.26
C VAL A 129 0.27 6.09 -4.26
N GLU A 130 0.97 6.20 -3.14
CA GLU A 130 2.34 5.72 -2.99
C GLU A 130 2.36 4.49 -2.08
N LEU A 131 2.97 3.41 -2.57
CA LEU A 131 3.23 2.20 -1.83
C LEU A 131 4.72 2.11 -1.49
N LEU A 132 5.03 2.19 -0.21
CA LEU A 132 6.38 2.05 0.34
C LEU A 132 6.63 0.57 0.65
N LEU A 133 7.66 0.00 0.04
CA LEU A 133 8.07 -1.40 0.22
C LEU A 133 9.37 -1.46 1.03
N GLY A 134 9.35 -2.31 2.05
CA GLY A 134 10.42 -2.40 3.03
C GLY A 134 11.13 -3.74 3.07
N LEU A 135 11.62 -4.12 4.25
CA LEU A 135 12.30 -5.39 4.44
C LEU A 135 11.36 -6.56 4.13
N SER A 136 11.97 -7.64 3.65
CA SER A 136 11.28 -8.86 3.30
C SER A 136 11.64 -9.95 4.32
N PRO A 137 10.66 -10.54 5.04
CA PRO A 137 10.94 -11.67 5.92
C PRO A 137 11.16 -12.99 5.14
N GLY A 138 10.93 -13.02 3.82
CA GLY A 138 11.12 -14.20 2.99
C GLY A 138 10.86 -13.92 1.51
N ALA A 139 11.40 -14.76 0.62
CA ALA A 139 11.51 -14.48 -0.83
C ALA A 139 10.21 -14.14 -1.59
N LYS A 140 9.03 -14.39 -1.02
CA LYS A 140 7.72 -14.14 -1.64
C LYS A 140 6.86 -13.10 -0.91
N SER A 141 7.40 -12.42 0.09
CA SER A 141 6.64 -11.48 0.90
C SER A 141 7.45 -10.26 1.29
N THR A 142 6.82 -9.11 1.40
CA THR A 142 7.48 -7.88 1.84
C THR A 142 6.57 -7.08 2.76
N TYR A 143 7.17 -6.34 3.68
CA TYR A 143 6.42 -5.30 4.39
C TYR A 143 6.09 -4.16 3.43
N ALA A 144 4.87 -3.66 3.52
CA ALA A 144 4.38 -2.57 2.70
C ALA A 144 3.53 -1.61 3.52
N ARG A 145 3.58 -0.32 3.18
CA ARG A 145 2.75 0.73 3.77
C ARG A 145 2.32 1.70 2.68
N ILE A 146 1.05 2.11 2.70
CA ILE A 146 0.57 3.20 1.83
C ILE A 146 0.95 4.52 2.50
N GLU A 147 1.52 5.45 1.73
CA GLU A 147 1.86 6.79 2.21
C GLU A 147 0.60 7.52 2.75
N GLY A 148 0.77 8.33 3.79
CA GLY A 148 -0.35 8.90 4.55
C GLY A 148 -1.09 7.92 5.48
N GLN A 149 -0.92 6.61 5.35
CA GLN A 149 -1.50 5.61 6.25
C GLN A 149 -0.51 5.15 7.33
N ARG A 150 -1.05 4.72 8.49
CA ARG A 150 -0.28 4.16 9.60
C ARG A 150 -0.07 2.65 9.48
N ASN A 151 -0.97 1.97 8.78
CA ASN A 151 -1.02 0.52 8.71
C ASN A 151 0.11 -0.05 7.87
N ILE A 152 0.87 -0.98 8.45
CA ILE A 152 1.91 -1.75 7.79
C ILE A 152 1.36 -3.15 7.55
N TYR A 153 1.48 -3.64 6.33
CA TYR A 153 0.98 -4.93 5.89
C TYR A 153 2.12 -5.83 5.45
N LEU A 154 1.93 -7.15 5.57
CA LEU A 154 2.80 -8.13 4.94
C LEU A 154 2.11 -8.63 3.67
N ILE A 155 2.65 -8.27 2.51
CA ILE A 155 2.03 -8.56 1.21
C ILE A 155 2.80 -9.64 0.46
N PRO A 156 2.13 -10.47 -0.37
CA PRO A 156 2.78 -11.49 -1.19
C PRO A 156 3.44 -10.87 -2.43
N PHE A 157 4.41 -9.98 -2.21
CA PHE A 157 5.12 -9.26 -3.25
C PHE A 157 6.63 -9.41 -3.06
N ASN A 158 7.35 -9.62 -4.15
CA ASN A 158 8.80 -9.74 -4.17
C ASN A 158 9.42 -8.48 -4.78
N ILE A 159 10.21 -7.76 -3.99
CA ILE A 159 10.91 -6.55 -4.45
C ILE A 159 11.89 -6.87 -5.59
N LEU A 160 12.44 -8.09 -5.66
CA LEU A 160 13.37 -8.47 -6.71
C LEU A 160 12.71 -8.52 -8.10
N ASP A 161 11.41 -8.83 -8.17
CA ASP A 161 10.66 -8.90 -9.43
C ASP A 161 10.33 -7.51 -10.02
N LEU A 162 10.54 -6.46 -9.23
CA LEU A 162 10.24 -5.08 -9.62
C LEU A 162 11.40 -4.49 -10.44
N SER A 163 11.32 -4.48 -11.77
CA SER A 163 12.38 -3.83 -12.57
C SER A 163 12.22 -2.31 -12.64
N VAL A 164 13.32 -1.58 -12.44
CA VAL A 164 13.45 -0.13 -12.70
C VAL A 164 14.20 0.16 -14.01
N ARG A 165 14.52 -0.86 -14.82
CA ARG A 165 15.19 -0.66 -16.10
C ARG A 165 14.12 -0.49 -17.18
N ALA A 166 14.05 0.67 -17.82
CA ALA A 166 13.08 0.93 -18.87
C ALA A 166 13.12 -0.10 -20.02
N ASP A 167 14.30 -0.64 -20.34
CA ASP A 167 14.46 -1.69 -21.37
C ASP A 167 13.66 -2.98 -21.07
N ASP A 168 13.52 -3.35 -19.79
CA ASP A 168 12.78 -4.55 -19.36
C ASP A 168 11.27 -4.42 -19.60
N TRP A 169 10.78 -3.19 -19.76
CA TRP A 169 9.38 -2.86 -20.03
C TRP A 169 9.14 -2.48 -21.48
N ARG A 170 10.19 -2.23 -22.27
CA ARG A 170 10.08 -1.76 -23.65
C ARG A 170 9.50 -2.85 -24.55
N GLU A 171 8.57 -2.46 -25.42
CA GLU A 171 8.08 -3.29 -26.50
C GLU A 171 9.17 -3.46 -27.55
N ILE A 172 9.56 -4.71 -27.81
CA ILE A 172 10.50 -5.04 -28.87
C ILE A 172 9.65 -5.56 -30.01
N SER A 173 9.51 -4.77 -31.08
CA SER A 173 8.92 -5.26 -32.32
C SER A 173 9.87 -6.29 -32.91
N HIS A 174 9.40 -7.53 -33.09
CA HIS A 174 9.99 -8.45 -34.05
C HIS A 174 9.38 -8.21 -35.43
#